data_AF-A0A4R5CHA5-F1
#
_entry.id   AF-A0A4R5CHA5-F1
#
_cell.length_a   1.000
_cell.length_b   1.000
_cell.length_c   1.000
_cell.angle_alpha   90.00
_cell.angle_beta   90.00
_cell.angle_gamma   90.00
#
_symmetry.space_group_name_H-M   'P 1'
#
loop_
_entity.id
_entity.type
_entity.pdbx_description
1 polymer ?
#
loop_
_entity_poly.entity_id
_entity_poly.type
_entity_poly.pdbx_seq_one_letter_code
_entity_poly.pdbx_strand_id
1 'polypeptide(L)'
;MKKIILVLTILLLIGCKTKKVINEPVEIKYIKLNNDEVSESQKKKAYDLGKRTLMICNTSKFIPFNESEATQSVIQNTTLEKHSKICVIYRGRYGNFKDLKLVEIIKDNTQNELIFRYKAIFDHSNANKELRVTLNEENKVSSLRTMNWTDVFKQ
;
A
#
# COMPACT_ATOMS: atom_id res chain seq x y z
N MET A 1 -5.48 67.02 -44.07
CA MET A 1 -4.89 65.69 -43.84
C MET A 1 -4.89 65.41 -42.34
N LYS A 2 -5.56 64.32 -41.90
CA LYS A 2 -5.77 63.86 -40.51
C LYS A 2 -6.56 64.88 -39.67
N LYS A 3 -7.68 64.54 -39.00
CA LYS A 3 -7.76 63.67 -37.82
C LYS A 3 -9.14 62.99 -37.75
N ILE A 4 -9.12 61.67 -37.70
CA ILE A 4 -10.19 60.81 -37.15
C ILE A 4 -9.91 60.69 -35.64
N ILE A 5 -10.96 60.54 -34.82
CA ILE A 5 -11.08 59.75 -33.56
C ILE A 5 -12.32 60.32 -32.85
N LEU A 6 -13.52 59.81 -33.11
CA LEU A 6 -14.12 58.54 -32.66
C LEU A 6 -14.55 58.57 -31.18
N VAL A 7 -15.82 58.93 -31.03
CA VAL A 7 -16.73 58.68 -29.91
C VAL A 7 -16.79 57.17 -29.64
N LEU A 8 -16.56 56.74 -28.39
CA LEU A 8 -17.21 55.62 -27.69
C LEU A 8 -16.39 55.26 -26.44
N THR A 9 -16.83 55.70 -25.26
CA THR A 9 -16.42 55.10 -23.98
C THR A 9 -17.68 54.88 -23.15
N ILE A 10 -18.41 53.85 -23.56
CA ILE A 10 -19.57 53.28 -22.87
C ILE A 10 -19.24 51.81 -22.63
N LEU A 11 -19.46 51.37 -21.39
CA LEU A 11 -19.55 49.98 -20.92
C LEU A 11 -18.24 49.17 -20.82
N LEU A 12 -17.52 49.38 -19.72
CA LEU A 12 -16.73 48.31 -19.07
C LEU A 12 -17.47 47.84 -17.80
N LEU A 13 -18.64 47.22 -17.99
CA LEU A 13 -19.21 46.32 -16.98
C LEU A 13 -18.56 44.95 -17.17
N ILE A 14 -17.40 44.76 -16.54
CA ILE A 14 -16.74 43.46 -16.46
C ILE A 14 -17.55 42.61 -15.47
N GLY A 15 -18.47 41.82 -16.00
CA GLY A 15 -19.20 40.81 -15.23
C GLY A 15 -18.22 39.81 -14.61
N CYS A 16 -18.19 39.75 -13.29
CA CYS A 16 -17.50 38.71 -12.56
C CYS A 16 -18.23 37.39 -12.85
N LYS A 17 -17.67 36.53 -13.72
CA LYS A 17 -18.14 35.15 -13.85
C LYS A 17 -17.77 34.43 -12.55
N THR A 18 -18.71 34.38 -11.61
CA THR A 18 -18.64 33.46 -10.47
C THR A 18 -18.48 32.06 -11.02
N LYS A 19 -17.27 31.50 -10.91
CA LYS A 19 -17.05 30.07 -11.19
C LYS A 19 -17.93 29.30 -10.20
N LYS A 20 -18.93 28.58 -10.72
CA LYS A 20 -19.64 27.58 -9.94
C LYS A 20 -18.59 26.56 -9.48
N VAL A 21 -18.33 26.54 -8.18
CA VAL A 21 -17.58 25.46 -7.54
C VAL A 21 -18.50 24.25 -7.59
N ILE A 22 -18.25 23.37 -8.55
CA ILE A 22 -18.84 22.04 -8.57
C ILE A 22 -18.13 21.29 -7.45
N ASN A 23 -18.81 21.12 -6.32
CA ASN A 23 -18.37 20.18 -5.28
C ASN A 23 -18.62 18.77 -5.81
N GLU A 24 -17.70 18.24 -6.61
CA GLU A 24 -17.64 16.80 -6.83
C GLU A 24 -17.38 16.12 -5.47
N PRO A 25 -18.12 15.06 -5.11
CA PRO A 25 -17.87 14.34 -3.88
C PRO A 25 -16.44 13.78 -3.94
N VAL A 26 -15.63 14.10 -2.93
CA VAL A 26 -14.27 13.57 -2.79
C VAL A 26 -14.39 12.06 -2.54
N GLU A 27 -14.14 11.26 -3.57
CA GLU A 27 -14.09 9.80 -3.43
C GLU A 27 -12.87 9.43 -2.59
N ILE A 28 -13.11 8.97 -1.35
CA ILE A 28 -12.04 8.57 -0.44
C ILE A 28 -11.46 7.25 -0.94
N LYS A 29 -10.31 7.33 -1.60
CA LYS A 29 -9.61 6.17 -2.17
C LYS A 29 -9.18 5.14 -1.12
N TYR A 30 -8.76 5.60 0.06
CA TYR A 30 -8.20 4.76 1.12
C TYR A 30 -8.91 5.01 2.44
N ILE A 31 -9.47 3.95 3.04
CA ILE A 31 -10.17 4.03 4.32
C ILE A 31 -9.46 3.11 5.30
N LYS A 32 -9.07 3.63 6.46
CA LYS A 32 -8.60 2.81 7.58
C LYS A 32 -9.79 2.09 8.20
N LEU A 33 -9.70 0.77 8.30
CA LEU A 33 -10.72 -0.08 8.91
C LEU A 33 -10.38 -0.39 10.37
N ASN A 34 -11.42 -0.56 11.18
CA ASN A 34 -11.33 -1.18 12.48
C ASN A 34 -11.14 -2.70 12.34
N ASN A 35 -10.63 -3.33 13.40
CA ASN A 35 -10.30 -4.75 13.37
C ASN A 35 -11.52 -5.67 13.25
N ASP A 36 -12.69 -5.23 13.70
CA ASP A 36 -13.97 -5.93 13.65
C ASP A 36 -14.63 -5.87 12.26
N GLU A 37 -14.26 -4.91 11.42
CA GLU A 37 -14.74 -4.78 10.03
C GLU A 37 -14.09 -5.79 9.07
N VAL A 38 -13.08 -6.55 9.54
CA VAL A 38 -12.31 -7.48 8.72
C VAL A 38 -12.37 -8.88 9.32
N SER A 39 -12.69 -9.87 8.49
CA SER A 39 -12.86 -11.24 8.96
C SER A 39 -11.57 -11.82 9.55
N GLU A 40 -11.71 -12.70 10.54
CA GLU A 40 -10.57 -13.41 11.15
C GLU A 40 -9.80 -14.26 10.12
N SER A 41 -10.50 -14.82 9.13
CA SER A 41 -9.86 -15.61 8.07
C SER A 41 -8.94 -14.76 7.18
N GLN A 42 -9.34 -13.53 6.84
CA GLN A 42 -8.50 -12.59 6.10
C GLN A 42 -7.29 -12.13 6.93
N LYS A 43 -7.51 -11.77 8.20
CA LYS A 43 -6.42 -11.39 9.13
C LYS A 43 -5.41 -12.52 9.28
N LYS A 44 -5.88 -13.74 9.50
CA LYS A 44 -5.04 -14.94 9.63
C LYS A 44 -4.29 -15.23 8.34
N LYS A 45 -4.95 -15.20 7.18
CA LYS A 45 -4.31 -15.44 5.88
C LYS A 45 -3.19 -14.43 5.62
N ALA A 46 -3.46 -13.14 5.80
CA ALA A 46 -2.46 -12.09 5.61
C ALA A 46 -1.26 -12.28 6.55
N TYR A 47 -1.52 -12.57 7.82
CA TYR A 47 -0.47 -12.81 8.81
C TYR A 47 0.37 -14.05 8.48
N ASP A 48 -0.25 -15.19 8.23
CA ASP A 48 0.45 -16.46 8.00
C ASP A 48 1.30 -16.41 6.74
N LEU A 49 0.75 -15.90 5.63
CA LEU A 49 1.46 -15.80 4.36
C LEU A 49 2.59 -14.77 4.43
N GLY A 50 2.36 -13.61 5.06
CA GLY A 50 3.39 -12.62 5.28
C GLY A 50 4.51 -13.11 6.21
N LYS A 51 4.15 -13.79 7.30
CA LYS A 51 5.11 -14.37 8.26
C LYS A 51 5.95 -15.45 7.59
N ARG A 52 5.33 -16.35 6.81
CA ARG A 52 6.03 -17.39 6.04
C ARG A 52 7.14 -16.79 5.18
N THR A 53 6.86 -15.69 4.48
CA THR A 53 7.83 -14.97 3.65
C THR A 53 9.07 -14.52 4.43
N LEU A 54 8.90 -13.88 5.59
CA LEU A 54 10.06 -13.41 6.37
C LEU A 54 10.78 -14.56 7.09
N MET A 55 10.06 -15.61 7.49
CA MET A 55 10.62 -16.81 8.12
C MET A 55 11.54 -17.63 7.20
N ILE A 56 11.42 -17.49 5.88
CA ILE A 56 12.37 -18.08 4.93
C ILE A 56 13.79 -17.61 5.25
N CYS A 57 13.97 -16.33 5.60
CA CYS A 57 15.30 -15.81 5.93
C CYS A 57 15.89 -16.44 7.18
N ASN A 58 15.07 -16.90 8.13
CA ASN A 58 15.56 -17.58 9.33
C ASN A 58 15.92 -19.04 9.06
N THR A 59 15.07 -19.74 8.32
CA THR A 59 15.08 -21.21 8.21
C THR A 59 15.71 -21.73 6.93
N SER A 60 15.92 -20.86 5.93
CA SER A 60 16.31 -21.22 4.56
C SER A 60 15.35 -22.18 3.85
N LYS A 61 14.14 -22.37 4.39
CA LYS A 61 13.10 -23.23 3.79
C LYS A 61 12.17 -22.39 2.94
N PHE A 62 12.41 -22.39 1.64
CA PHE A 62 11.55 -21.71 0.67
C PHE A 62 10.33 -22.56 0.34
N ILE A 63 9.14 -22.03 0.63
CA ILE A 63 7.85 -22.63 0.27
C ILE A 63 7.17 -21.67 -0.71
N PRO A 64 7.03 -22.04 -1.99
CA PRO A 64 6.38 -21.18 -2.97
C PRO A 64 4.89 -21.00 -2.63
N PHE A 65 4.34 -19.86 -3.03
CA PHE A 65 2.89 -19.67 -3.01
C PHE A 65 2.22 -20.55 -4.06
N ASN A 66 1.00 -20.99 -3.77
CA ASN A 66 0.12 -21.63 -4.75
C ASN A 66 -1.03 -20.71 -5.19
N GLU A 67 -1.78 -21.12 -6.20
CA GLU A 67 -2.85 -20.32 -6.83
C GLU A 67 -4.04 -20.01 -5.92
N SER A 68 -4.24 -20.78 -4.83
CA SER A 68 -5.26 -20.49 -3.82
C SER A 68 -4.81 -19.45 -2.79
N GLU A 69 -3.51 -19.21 -2.71
CA GLU A 69 -2.89 -18.29 -1.73
C GLU A 69 -2.62 -16.92 -2.34
N ALA A 70 -2.11 -16.87 -3.57
CA ALA A 70 -1.62 -15.64 -4.17
C ALA A 70 -1.94 -15.54 -5.66
N THR A 71 -1.90 -14.32 -6.20
CA THR A 71 -2.05 -14.10 -7.63
C THR A 71 -0.82 -14.59 -8.39
N GLN A 72 -1.00 -14.87 -9.69
CA GLN A 72 0.10 -15.33 -10.54
C GLN A 72 1.29 -14.37 -10.55
N SER A 73 1.02 -13.07 -10.51
CA SER A 73 2.07 -12.04 -10.42
C SER A 73 2.91 -12.18 -9.14
N VAL A 74 2.29 -12.44 -7.98
CA VAL A 74 3.00 -12.64 -6.72
C VAL A 74 3.79 -13.94 -6.72
N ILE A 75 3.22 -15.03 -7.25
CA ILE A 75 3.88 -16.32 -7.39
C ILE A 75 5.14 -16.19 -8.24
N GLN A 76 5.04 -15.56 -9.41
CA GLN A 76 6.17 -15.35 -10.33
C GLN A 76 7.24 -14.40 -9.76
N ASN A 77 6.86 -13.45 -8.91
CA ASN A 77 7.80 -12.49 -8.32
C ASN A 77 8.45 -12.98 -7.03
N THR A 78 7.88 -13.98 -6.36
CA THR A 78 8.44 -14.58 -5.15
C THR A 78 9.26 -15.80 -5.53
N THR A 79 10.50 -15.60 -5.97
CA THR A 79 11.41 -16.69 -6.35
C THR A 79 12.48 -16.91 -5.28
N LEU A 80 12.98 -18.14 -5.16
CA LEU A 80 14.07 -18.48 -4.24
C LEU A 80 15.29 -17.55 -4.42
N GLU A 81 15.64 -17.23 -5.66
CA GLU A 81 16.77 -16.35 -5.99
C GLU A 81 16.56 -14.94 -5.44
N LYS A 82 15.41 -14.32 -5.75
CA LYS A 82 15.07 -12.97 -5.27
C LYS A 82 15.02 -12.94 -3.74
N HIS A 83 14.42 -13.96 -3.13
CA HIS A 83 14.32 -14.08 -1.68
C HIS A 83 15.68 -14.20 -1.01
N SER A 84 16.56 -15.04 -1.53
CA SER A 84 17.88 -15.27 -0.96
C SER A 84 18.72 -14.00 -0.93
N LYS A 85 18.68 -13.19 -2.01
CA LYS A 85 19.37 -11.88 -2.06
C LYS A 85 18.88 -10.93 -0.96
N ILE A 86 17.56 -10.87 -0.76
CA ILE A 86 16.95 -10.04 0.28
C ILE A 86 17.33 -10.55 1.68
N CYS A 87 17.29 -11.86 1.90
CA CYS A 87 17.58 -12.47 3.20
C CYS A 87 19.02 -12.20 3.68
N VAL A 88 20.00 -12.23 2.77
CA VAL A 88 21.39 -11.87 3.11
C VAL A 88 21.47 -10.45 3.67
N ILE A 89 20.82 -9.49 3.00
CA ILE A 89 20.78 -8.09 3.43
C ILE A 89 20.05 -7.94 4.76
N TYR A 90 18.89 -8.60 4.90
CA TYR A 90 18.04 -8.47 6.10
C TYR A 90 18.70 -9.08 7.33
N ARG A 91 19.27 -10.29 7.22
CA ARG A 91 19.98 -10.93 8.34
C ARG A 91 21.19 -10.11 8.77
N GLY A 92 21.98 -9.61 7.81
CA GLY A 92 23.18 -8.83 8.13
C GLY A 92 22.86 -7.50 8.82
N ARG A 93 21.74 -6.85 8.47
CA ARG A 93 21.37 -5.53 9.04
C ARG A 93 20.52 -5.64 10.30
N TYR A 94 19.57 -6.57 10.32
CA TYR A 94 18.50 -6.61 11.32
C TYR A 94 18.51 -7.86 12.19
N GLY A 95 19.34 -8.86 11.86
CA GLY A 95 19.36 -10.16 12.55
C GLY A 95 18.18 -11.05 12.14
N ASN A 96 17.80 -12.00 12.98
CA ASN A 96 16.70 -12.90 12.67
C ASN A 96 15.37 -12.19 12.80
N PHE A 97 14.45 -12.53 11.90
CA PHE A 97 13.05 -12.13 12.03
C PHE A 97 12.42 -12.81 13.26
N LYS A 98 11.53 -12.12 13.97
CA LYS A 98 10.84 -12.64 15.16
C LYS A 98 9.35 -12.79 14.92
N ASP A 99 8.70 -11.69 14.58
CA ASP A 99 7.25 -11.68 14.41
C ASP A 99 6.74 -10.48 13.62
N LEU A 100 5.46 -10.54 13.25
CA LEU A 100 4.71 -9.43 12.68
C LEU A 100 3.76 -8.84 13.72
N LYS A 101 3.78 -7.53 13.89
CA LYS A 101 2.77 -6.80 14.65
C LYS A 101 1.85 -6.04 13.69
N LEU A 102 0.57 -6.43 13.63
CA LEU A 102 -0.43 -5.69 12.86
C LEU A 102 -0.58 -4.29 13.44
N VAL A 103 -0.51 -3.26 12.60
CA VAL A 103 -0.69 -1.86 13.02
C VAL A 103 -2.01 -1.30 12.50
N GLU A 104 -2.33 -1.56 11.22
CA GLU A 104 -3.59 -1.12 10.64
C GLU A 104 -3.97 -1.93 9.41
N ILE A 105 -5.26 -1.87 9.09
CA ILE A 105 -5.85 -2.43 7.89
C ILE A 105 -6.47 -1.29 7.10
N ILE A 106 -6.19 -1.24 5.80
CA ILE A 106 -6.67 -0.19 4.90
C ILE A 106 -7.45 -0.83 3.78
N LYS A 107 -8.64 -0.30 3.50
CA LYS A 107 -9.40 -0.59 2.29
C LYS A 107 -8.93 0.33 1.17
N ASP A 108 -8.49 -0.24 0.05
CA ASP A 108 -8.39 0.48 -1.22
C ASP A 108 -9.74 0.34 -1.95
N ASN A 109 -10.49 1.43 -2.06
CA ASN A 109 -11.80 1.43 -2.71
C ASN A 109 -11.71 1.40 -4.24
N THR A 110 -10.57 1.79 -4.82
CA THR A 110 -10.38 1.79 -6.28
C THR A 110 -10.10 0.41 -6.83
N GLN A 111 -9.45 -0.44 -6.04
CA GLN A 111 -9.14 -1.83 -6.42
C GLN A 111 -9.92 -2.86 -5.59
N ASN A 112 -10.75 -2.38 -4.64
CA ASN A 112 -11.49 -3.17 -3.68
C ASN A 112 -10.62 -4.13 -2.86
N GLU A 113 -9.38 -3.75 -2.56
CA GLU A 113 -8.39 -4.58 -1.87
C GLU A 113 -8.28 -4.24 -0.38
N LEU A 114 -7.79 -5.20 0.40
CA LEU A 114 -7.42 -5.00 1.81
C LEU A 114 -5.91 -5.00 1.96
N ILE A 115 -5.36 -3.91 2.49
CA ILE A 115 -3.93 -3.73 2.74
C ILE A 115 -3.68 -3.86 4.24
N PHE A 116 -2.98 -4.91 4.62
CA PHE A 116 -2.55 -5.16 5.99
C PHE A 116 -1.14 -4.63 6.19
N ARG A 117 -0.97 -3.67 7.10
CA ARG A 117 0.32 -3.08 7.44
C ARG A 117 0.85 -3.67 8.73
N TYR A 118 1.98 -4.36 8.63
CA TYR A 118 2.66 -4.96 9.77
C TYR A 118 3.99 -4.28 10.04
N LYS A 119 4.31 -4.02 11.30
CA LYS A 119 5.69 -3.81 11.74
C LYS A 119 6.37 -5.18 11.84
N ALA A 120 7.47 -5.36 11.12
CA ALA A 120 8.27 -6.57 11.19
C ALA A 120 9.31 -6.43 12.30
N ILE A 121 9.25 -7.34 13.27
CA ILE A 121 10.10 -7.37 14.45
C ILE A 121 11.30 -8.27 14.15
N PHE A 122 12.50 -7.78 14.44
CA PHE A 122 13.76 -8.51 14.28
C PHE A 122 14.57 -8.48 15.58
N ASP A 123 15.68 -9.24 15.62
CA ASP A 123 16.64 -9.21 16.73
C ASP A 123 17.17 -7.80 17.02
N HIS A 124 17.54 -7.06 15.99
CA HIS A 124 18.15 -5.75 16.17
C HIS A 124 17.07 -4.67 16.31
N SER A 125 17.16 -3.87 17.37
CA SER A 125 16.22 -2.80 17.69
C SER A 125 16.19 -1.66 16.67
N ASN A 126 17.23 -1.52 15.84
CA ASN A 126 17.29 -0.54 14.76
C ASN A 126 16.41 -0.91 13.53
N ALA A 127 15.77 -2.08 13.55
CA ALA A 127 14.92 -2.55 12.46
C ALA A 127 13.62 -1.75 12.37
N ASN A 128 13.62 -0.68 11.59
CA ASN A 128 12.40 0.05 11.22
C ASN A 128 11.83 -0.51 9.90
N LYS A 129 11.13 -1.65 9.96
CA LYS A 129 10.62 -2.33 8.77
C LYS A 129 9.12 -2.59 8.80
N GLU A 130 8.51 -2.37 7.66
CA GLU A 130 7.13 -2.67 7.35
C GLU A 130 7.07 -3.87 6.40
N LEU A 131 6.12 -4.77 6.64
CA LEU A 131 5.61 -5.71 5.65
C LEU A 131 4.17 -5.32 5.33
N ARG A 132 3.88 -5.08 4.06
CA ARG A 132 2.52 -4.95 3.54
C ARG A 132 2.10 -6.23 2.85
N VAL A 133 0.92 -6.71 3.22
CA VAL A 133 0.24 -7.82 2.57
C VAL A 133 -1.08 -7.29 2.04
N THR A 134 -1.29 -7.39 0.73
CA THR A 134 -2.54 -6.96 0.11
C THR A 134 -3.35 -8.17 -0.33
N LEU A 135 -4.61 -8.22 0.06
CA LEU A 135 -5.58 -9.22 -0.38
C LEU A 135 -6.54 -8.60 -1.38
N ASN A 136 -6.71 -9.23 -2.53
CA ASN A 136 -7.72 -8.83 -3.52
C ASN A 136 -9.12 -9.32 -3.13
N GLU A 137 -10.11 -9.02 -3.98
CA GLU A 137 -11.50 -9.44 -3.80
C GLU A 137 -11.67 -10.97 -3.71
N GLU A 138 -10.82 -11.74 -4.40
CA GLU A 138 -10.78 -13.20 -4.36
C GLU A 138 -10.10 -13.75 -3.09
N ASN A 139 -9.72 -12.89 -2.15
CA ASN A 139 -8.99 -13.24 -0.93
C ASN A 139 -7.63 -13.92 -1.22
N LYS A 140 -6.98 -13.56 -2.32
CA LYS A 140 -5.62 -13.97 -2.69
C LYS A 140 -4.66 -12.83 -2.42
N VAL A 141 -3.42 -13.16 -2.05
CA VAL A 141 -2.34 -12.16 -1.93
C VAL A 141 -2.03 -11.60 -3.31
N SER A 142 -2.39 -10.34 -3.55
CA SER A 142 -2.13 -9.61 -4.80
C SER A 142 -0.85 -8.79 -4.76
N SER A 143 -0.37 -8.45 -3.56
CA SER A 143 0.90 -7.75 -3.36
C SER A 143 1.54 -8.12 -2.03
N LEU A 144 2.87 -8.23 -2.05
CA LEU A 144 3.69 -8.48 -0.87
C LEU A 144 4.94 -7.61 -0.97
N ARG A 145 5.07 -6.62 -0.08
CA ARG A 145 6.18 -5.66 -0.15
C ARG A 145 6.76 -5.37 1.23
N THR A 146 8.08 -5.31 1.30
CA THR A 146 8.80 -4.82 2.47
C THR A 146 9.35 -3.42 2.22
N MET A 147 9.28 -2.55 3.23
CA MET A 147 9.79 -1.18 3.15
C MET A 147 10.15 -0.64 4.53
N ASN A 148 10.65 0.59 4.62
CA ASN A 148 10.80 1.26 5.91
C ASN A 148 9.42 1.67 6.43
N TRP A 149 9.16 1.45 7.71
CA TRP A 149 7.92 1.89 8.33
C TRP A 149 7.85 3.43 8.38
N THR A 150 6.69 3.96 8.03
CA THR A 150 6.27 5.36 8.24
C THR A 150 4.87 5.39 8.83
N ASP A 151 4.62 6.30 9.78
CA ASP A 151 3.29 6.40 10.41
C ASP A 151 2.23 6.90 9.43
N VAL A 152 2.64 7.70 8.44
CA VAL A 152 1.77 8.10 7.33
C VAL A 152 1.67 6.98 6.31
N PHE A 153 0.45 6.58 5.97
CA PHE A 153 0.21 5.68 4.86
C PHE A 153 0.60 6.35 3.53
N LYS A 154 1.45 5.68 2.76
CA LYS A 154 1.88 6.08 1.42
C LYS A 154 1.71 4.87 0.52
N GLN A 155 1.23 5.08 -0.70
CA GLN A 155 1.03 4.03 -1.69
C GLN A 155 2.32 3.23 -1.96
#